data_AF-E2ZJX0-F1
#
_entry.id   AF-E2ZJX0-F1
#
_cell.length_a   1.000
_cell.length_b   1.000
_cell.length_c   1.000
_cell.angle_alpha   90.00
_cell.angle_beta   90.00
_cell.angle_gamma   90.00
#
_symmetry.space_group_name_H-M   'P 1'
#
loop_
_entity.id
_entity.type
_entity.pdbx_description
1 polymer ?
#
loop_
_entity_poly.entity_id
_entity_poly.type
_entity_poly.pdbx_seq_one_letter_code
_entity_poly.pdbx_strand_id
1 'polypeptide(L)' 'MIFLKRAIIGGFISLIGSIWTLAVIISANNYPINGWSTPPGKLLTQIAESNLTVWFGISIAMVALGIVLMAIEYFKKDN' A
#
# COMPACT_ATOMS: atom_id res chain seq x y z
N MET A 1 7.75 23.23 -14.60
CA MET A 1 6.77 23.07 -13.49
C MET A 1 5.85 21.85 -13.63
N ILE A 2 5.55 21.36 -14.84
CA ILE A 2 4.61 20.23 -15.06
C ILE A 2 5.13 18.90 -14.49
N PHE A 3 6.43 18.60 -14.61
CA PHE A 3 7.05 17.39 -14.07
C PHE A 3 6.96 17.30 -12.55
N LEU A 4 7.34 18.37 -11.85
CA LEU A 4 7.24 18.46 -10.40
C LEU A 4 5.79 18.25 -9.90
N LYS A 5 4.80 18.81 -10.61
CA LYS A 5 3.38 18.61 -10.27
C LYS A 5 2.97 17.13 -10.33
N ARG A 6 3.47 16.37 -11.30
CA ARG A 6 3.16 14.94 -11.47
C ARG A 6 3.88 14.07 -10.44
N ALA A 7 5.15 14.38 -10.14
CA ALA A 7 5.88 13.71 -9.07
C ALA A 7 5.21 13.93 -7.70
N ILE A 8 4.75 15.14 -7.40
CA ILE A 8 4.00 15.45 -6.18
C ILE A 8 2.71 14.64 -6.09
N ILE A 9 1.96 14.49 -7.20
CA ILE A 9 0.75 13.66 -7.24
C ILE A 9 1.09 12.19 -6.93
N GLY A 10 2.15 11.64 -7.53
CA GLY A 10 2.63 10.29 -7.22
C GLY A 10 2.99 10.12 -5.73
N GLY A 11 3.64 11.13 -5.15
CA GLY A 11 3.95 11.18 -3.73
C GLY A 11 2.70 11.09 -2.84
N PHE A 12 1.69 11.93 -3.08
CA PHE A 12 0.44 11.89 -2.34
C PHE A 12 -0.31 10.56 -2.50
N ILE A 13 -0.36 10.00 -3.72
CA ILE A 13 -0.99 8.70 -3.97
C ILE A 13 -0.29 7.60 -3.15
N SER A 14 1.05 7.59 -3.14
CA SER A 14 1.81 6.62 -2.36
C SER A 14 1.60 6.77 -0.86
N LEU A 15 1.49 8.02 -0.37
CA LEU A 15 1.27 8.31 1.04
C LEU A 15 -0.10 7.80 1.49
N ILE A 16 -1.17 8.09 0.74
CA ILE A 16 -2.52 7.61 1.07
C ILE A 16 -2.54 6.08 1.07
N GLY A 17 -1.90 5.44 0.08
CA GLY A 17 -1.77 3.99 0.03
C GLY A 17 -1.06 3.41 1.26
N SER A 18 0.00 4.07 1.73
CA SER A 18 0.76 3.62 2.90
C SER A 18 -0.05 3.73 4.20
N ILE A 19 -0.82 4.82 4.37
CA ILE A 19 -1.72 5.01 5.52
C ILE A 19 -2.81 3.94 5.53
N TRP A 20 -3.41 3.65 4.37
CA TRP A 20 -4.41 2.58 4.26
C TRP A 20 -3.82 1.20 4.51
N THR A 21 -2.61 0.93 4.03
CA THR A 21 -1.91 -0.34 4.30
C THR A 21 -1.71 -0.52 5.80
N LEU A 22 -1.27 0.53 6.49
CA LEU A 22 -1.10 0.51 7.95
C LEU A 22 -2.43 0.30 8.68
N ALA A 23 -3.50 0.98 8.25
CA ALA A 23 -4.83 0.81 8.83
C ALA A 23 -5.32 -0.64 8.70
N VAL A 24 -5.15 -1.26 7.53
CA VAL A 24 -5.49 -2.67 7.29
C VAL A 24 -4.70 -3.60 8.21
N ILE A 25 -3.39 -3.37 8.38
CA ILE A 25 -2.55 -4.18 9.26
C ILE A 25 -3.02 -4.10 10.71
N ILE A 26 -3.33 -2.90 11.20
CA ILE A 26 -3.82 -2.70 12.57
C ILE A 26 -5.19 -3.39 12.74
N SER A 27 -6.10 -3.22 11.78
CA SER A 27 -7.42 -3.84 11.81
C SER A 27 -7.34 -5.38 11.78
N ALA A 28 -6.47 -5.94 10.94
CA ALA A 28 -6.27 -7.39 10.87
C ALA A 28 -5.61 -7.95 12.14
N ASN A 29 -4.71 -7.20 12.77
CA ASN A 29 -4.08 -7.63 14.02
C ASN A 29 -5.10 -7.81 15.16
N ASN A 30 -6.14 -6.99 15.17
CA ASN A 30 -7.26 -7.08 16.12
C ASN A 30 -8.20 -8.26 15.85
N TYR A 31 -8.00 -9.03 14.77
CA TYR A 31 -8.76 -10.24 14.48
C TYR A 31 -7.97 -11.49 14.93
N PRO A 32 -8.30 -12.10 16.08
CA PRO A 32 -7.54 -13.24 16.59
C PRO A 32 -7.79 -14.50 15.77
N ILE A 33 -6.71 -15.13 15.30
CA ILE A 33 -6.74 -16.45 14.66
C ILE A 33 -5.91 -17.45 15.47
N ASN A 34 -6.40 -18.67 15.58
CA ASN A 34 -5.78 -19.72 16.40
C ASN A 34 -4.88 -20.68 15.60
N GLY A 35 -4.71 -20.46 14.29
CA GLY A 35 -4.04 -21.41 13.37
C GLY A 35 -2.55 -21.20 13.13
N TRP A 36 -1.99 -20.03 13.45
CA TRP A 36 -0.61 -19.68 13.08
C TRP A 36 0.20 -19.14 14.26
N SER A 37 1.33 -19.80 14.53
CA SER A 37 2.33 -19.34 15.51
C SER A 37 3.33 -18.36 14.88
N THR A 38 3.59 -18.46 13.57
CA THR A 38 4.58 -17.63 12.87
C THR A 38 3.95 -16.38 12.21
N PRO A 39 4.58 -15.19 12.37
CA PRO A 39 4.00 -13.91 11.97
C PRO A 39 3.63 -13.72 10.48
N PRO A 40 4.44 -14.13 9.48
CA PRO A 40 4.15 -13.78 8.09
C PRO A 40 2.89 -14.50 7.58
N GLY A 41 2.72 -15.78 7.91
CA GLY A 41 1.50 -16.52 7.59
C GLY A 41 0.30 -16.00 8.40
N LYS A 42 0.52 -15.75 9.70
CA LYS A 42 -0.51 -15.27 10.62
C LYS A 42 -1.19 -13.99 10.12
N LEU A 43 -0.41 -12.96 9.77
CA LEU A 43 -0.96 -11.67 9.35
C LEU A 43 -1.76 -11.79 8.05
N LEU A 44 -1.28 -12.55 7.06
CA LEU A 44 -1.99 -12.75 5.79
C LEU A 44 -3.30 -13.52 5.99
N THR A 45 -3.30 -14.54 6.85
CA THR A 45 -4.54 -15.25 7.21
C THR A 45 -5.51 -14.37 8.00
N GLN A 46 -5.01 -13.49 8.88
CA GLN A 46 -5.86 -12.52 9.58
C GLN A 46 -6.51 -11.54 8.61
N ILE A 47 -5.76 -11.02 7.62
CA ILE A 47 -6.31 -10.17 6.56
C ILE A 47 -7.37 -10.91 5.74
N ALA A 48 -7.11 -12.19 5.41
CA ALA A 48 -8.02 -13.02 4.65
C ALA A 48 -9.34 -13.30 5.40
N GLU A 49 -9.26 -13.69 6.66
CA GLU A 49 -10.42 -14.05 7.47
C GLU A 49 -11.21 -12.81 7.95
N SER A 50 -10.56 -11.65 8.07
CA SER A 50 -11.22 -10.37 8.42
C SER A 50 -11.88 -9.66 7.24
N ASN A 51 -11.93 -10.27 6.05
CA ASN A 51 -12.43 -9.67 4.80
C ASN A 51 -11.69 -8.38 4.38
N LEU A 52 -10.44 -8.19 4.83
CA LEU A 52 -9.63 -7.02 4.51
C LEU A 52 -8.76 -7.21 3.26
N THR A 53 -8.74 -8.40 2.66
CA THR A 53 -7.91 -8.73 1.48
C THR A 53 -8.06 -7.72 0.33
N VAL A 54 -9.30 -7.30 0.03
CA VAL A 54 -9.57 -6.33 -1.05
C VAL A 54 -8.95 -4.98 -0.70
N TRP A 55 -9.14 -4.51 0.53
CA TRP A 55 -8.57 -3.25 1.02
C TRP A 55 -7.04 -3.28 1.09
N PHE A 56 -6.48 -4.43 1.46
CA PHE A 56 -5.03 -4.66 1.43
C PHE A 56 -4.49 -4.59 -0.01
N GLY A 57 -5.17 -5.24 -0.96
CA GLY A 57 -4.79 -5.21 -2.37
C GLY A 57 -4.84 -3.80 -2.96
N ILE A 58 -5.92 -3.05 -2.70
CA ILE A 58 -6.08 -1.66 -3.18
C ILE A 58 -5.00 -0.75 -2.59
N SER A 59 -4.73 -0.86 -1.28
CA SER A 59 -3.74 -0.02 -0.61
C SER A 59 -2.33 -0.26 -1.15
N ILE A 60 -1.91 -1.51 -1.34
CA ILE A 60 -0.63 -1.86 -1.96
C ILE A 60 -0.57 -1.36 -3.42
N ALA A 61 -1.64 -1.57 -4.20
CA ALA A 61 -1.68 -1.10 -5.58
C ALA A 61 -1.51 0.42 -5.66
N MET A 62 -2.10 1.16 -4.73
CA MET A 62 -1.99 2.61 -4.67
C MET A 62 -0.56 3.06 -4.29
N VAL A 63 0.09 2.37 -3.34
CA VAL A 63 1.52 2.59 -3.05
C VAL A 63 2.38 2.36 -4.30
N ALA A 64 2.21 1.22 -4.95
CA ALA A 64 2.97 0.85 -6.14
C ALA A 64 2.76 1.86 -7.28
N LEU A 65 1.51 2.24 -7.56
CA LEU A 65 1.20 3.25 -8.57
C LEU A 65 1.83 4.61 -8.25
N GLY A 66 1.74 5.07 -7.00
CA GLY A 66 2.38 6.33 -6.58
C GLY A 66 3.89 6.31 -6.79
N ILE A 67 4.55 5.21 -6.43
CA ILE A 67 6.00 5.03 -6.66
C ILE A 67 6.33 4.98 -8.14
N VAL A 68 5.57 4.24 -8.96
CA VAL A 68 5.79 4.14 -10.40
C VAL A 68 5.64 5.50 -11.07
N LEU A 69 4.63 6.30 -10.70
CA LEU A 69 4.46 7.65 -11.23
C LEU A 69 5.65 8.55 -10.88
N MET A 70 6.15 8.48 -9.64
CA MET A 70 7.36 9.22 -9.24
C MET A 70 8.60 8.76 -10.00
N ALA A 71 8.79 7.44 -10.16
CA ALA A 71 9.92 6.87 -10.88
C ALA A 71 9.91 7.27 -12.37
N ILE A 72 8.75 7.22 -13.03
CA ILE A 72 8.60 7.63 -14.42
C ILE A 72 9.00 9.09 -14.60
N GLU A 73 8.52 9.99 -13.74
CA GLU A 73 8.87 11.41 -13.83
C GLU A 73 10.34 11.67 -13.47
N TYR A 74 10.94 10.87 -12.57
CA TYR A 74 12.36 10.98 -12.22
C TYR A 74 13.29 10.55 -13.37
N PHE A 75 12.96 9.46 -14.08
CA PHE A 75 13.76 8.97 -15.20
C PHE A 75 13.44 9.64 -16.53
N LYS A 76 12.45 10.53 -16.56
CA LYS A 76 12.10 11.26 -17.77
C LYS A 76 13.20 12.27 -18.08
N LYS A 77 13.88 12.06 -19.21
CA LYS A 77 14.96 12.94 -19.67
C LYS A 77 14.38 14.33 -19.93
N ASP A 78 15.04 15.35 -19.39
CA ASP A 78 14.79 16.76 -19.72
C ASP A 78 15.12 16.95 -21.21
N ASN A 79 14.11 16.78 -22.07
CA ASN A 79 14.17 17.22 -23.47
C ASN A 79 13.72 18.68 -23.56
#